data_AF-A0A7S3L404-F1
#
_entry.id   AF-A0A7S3L404-F1
#
_cell.length_a   1.000
_cell.length_b   1.000
_cell.length_c   1.000
_cell.angle_alpha   90.00
_cell.angle_beta   90.00
_cell.angle_gamma   90.00
#
_symmetry.space_group_name_H-M   'P 1'
#
loop_
_entity.id
_entity.type
_entity.pdbx_description
1 polymer ?
#
loop_
_entity_poly.entity_id
_entity_poly.type
_entity_poly.pdbx_seq_one_letter_code
_entity_poly.pdbx_strand_id
1 'polypeptide(L)'
;MAAAQNVSDGAESVEATSSSAATTSNGTDSVKAAPSKKSLEERSKIPNSFYVTVVGYLAIAYFGNVFRMETLYSWMDSMLLSTDKVYGSLVYSQELAQSLVKGESRPLSEYVQVSFITLSVLSLLYIFVWAPFRAGFWTGSRSRRHVFHRYMGLAYMAQYFLAWFEFSTNYEESGKDSFLPMFIALNGIIQGWSAFFSFKVLPELTDAGYYSNKAVLSRSFVHENVFYSFMCLMGAVYYNDNCRAALKAAGWPARIFELVYMFGPYVVIRPMFPTTRFSNAGTTRNGRTADAETFYKYATIAVKIFYLYGKYFLGFYMNFLLFLDLVEPGPTRKFMDGLLLLNIGTVSLAIFLHTLRFRKVLPGRFTFSVYLLQIYATFSALPLAYELFGAHLRLCGVCGAGLLANMTRRKDVQVAWTVCTMVLLCWPGIEW
;
A
#
# COMPACT_ATOMS: atom_id res chain seq x y z
N MET A 1 32.50 36.55 35.85
CA MET A 1 33.08 37.89 35.63
C MET A 1 32.72 38.31 34.21
N ALA A 2 32.18 39.52 34.08
CA ALA A 2 31.72 40.20 32.86
C ALA A 2 30.45 39.65 32.16
N ALA A 3 29.32 40.21 32.60
CA ALA A 3 28.08 40.38 31.85
C ALA A 3 28.22 41.52 30.83
N ALA A 4 27.37 41.52 29.79
CA ALA A 4 26.86 42.68 29.01
C ALA A 4 26.38 42.18 27.63
N GLN A 5 25.36 42.69 26.95
CA GLN A 5 24.43 43.78 27.20
C GLN A 5 23.27 43.65 26.18
N ASN A 6 22.10 44.13 26.58
CA ASN A 6 20.97 44.44 25.71
C ASN A 6 21.34 45.54 24.69
N VAL A 7 20.77 45.47 23.49
CA VAL A 7 20.43 46.66 22.70
C VAL A 7 19.04 46.45 22.11
N SER A 8 18.12 47.31 22.55
CA SER A 8 16.81 47.57 21.97
C SER A 8 16.91 48.70 20.95
N ASP A 9 15.82 48.81 20.18
CA ASP A 9 15.30 49.99 19.50
C ASP A 9 15.79 50.30 18.07
N GLY A 10 14.79 50.54 17.21
CA GLY A 10 14.93 50.90 15.82
C GLY A 10 13.62 50.73 15.06
N ALA A 11 12.56 51.43 15.51
CA ALA A 11 11.36 51.63 14.73
C ALA A 11 11.67 52.62 13.60
N GLU A 12 11.46 52.22 12.34
CA GLU A 12 11.36 53.15 11.22
C GLU A 12 10.08 52.87 10.43
N SER A 13 9.19 53.86 10.53
CA SER A 13 8.04 54.12 9.69
C SER A 13 8.47 54.53 8.29
N VAL A 14 7.94 53.87 7.26
CA VAL A 14 7.90 54.43 5.90
C VAL A 14 6.46 54.34 5.39
N GLU A 15 5.77 55.47 5.51
CA GLU A 15 4.63 55.84 4.67
C GLU A 15 5.16 56.21 3.27
N ALA A 16 4.57 55.62 2.22
CA ALA A 16 4.56 56.19 0.88
C ALA A 16 3.35 55.67 0.09
N THR A 17 2.28 56.47 0.13
CA THR A 17 1.48 56.92 -1.02
C THR A 17 1.14 55.95 -2.16
N SER A 18 -0.16 55.60 -2.16
CA SER A 18 -1.10 55.47 -3.28
C SER A 18 -0.61 55.76 -4.71
N SER A 19 -0.88 54.81 -5.63
CA SER A 19 -1.59 55.15 -6.86
C SER A 19 -2.52 54.01 -7.30
N SER A 20 -3.74 54.41 -7.61
CA SER A 20 -4.87 53.61 -8.04
C SER A 20 -4.80 53.29 -9.53
N ALA A 21 -4.99 52.03 -9.88
CA ALA A 21 -5.61 51.65 -11.15
C ALA A 21 -6.58 50.51 -10.87
N ALA A 22 -7.84 50.88 -10.64
CA ALA A 22 -8.95 49.96 -10.49
C ALA A 22 -9.24 49.32 -11.86
N THR A 23 -8.84 48.07 -12.04
CA THR A 23 -9.41 47.21 -13.06
C THR A 23 -10.47 46.35 -12.39
N THR A 24 -11.73 46.78 -12.50
CA THR A 24 -12.92 46.04 -12.10
C THR A 24 -13.09 44.81 -13.00
N SER A 25 -12.36 43.74 -12.70
CA SER A 25 -12.75 42.40 -13.13
C SER A 25 -13.81 41.88 -12.16
N ASN A 26 -15.08 42.01 -12.53
CA ASN A 26 -16.20 41.29 -11.90
C ASN A 26 -16.06 39.79 -12.21
N GLY A 27 -15.08 39.14 -11.60
CA GLY A 27 -15.04 37.70 -11.42
C GLY A 27 -15.54 37.42 -10.01
N THR A 28 -16.80 37.02 -9.89
CA THR A 28 -17.33 36.40 -8.66
C THR A 28 -16.65 35.05 -8.46
N ASP A 29 -15.36 35.09 -8.10
CA ASP A 29 -14.67 33.98 -7.46
C ASP A 29 -15.34 33.80 -6.11
N SER A 30 -16.42 33.01 -6.11
CA SER A 30 -17.04 32.52 -4.89
C SER A 30 -15.94 31.82 -4.11
N VAL A 31 -15.39 32.51 -3.10
CA VAL A 31 -14.45 31.94 -2.15
C VAL A 31 -15.22 30.79 -1.52
N LYS A 32 -14.99 29.57 -2.02
CA LYS A 32 -15.62 28.36 -1.49
C LYS A 32 -15.29 28.35 0.00
N ALA A 33 -16.31 28.60 0.82
CA ALA A 33 -16.19 28.65 2.25
C ALA A 33 -15.40 27.42 2.70
N ALA A 34 -14.34 27.63 3.47
CA ALA A 34 -13.53 26.53 3.96
C ALA A 34 -14.46 25.54 4.66
N PRO A 35 -14.40 24.24 4.32
CA PRO A 35 -15.32 23.26 4.86
C PRO A 35 -15.31 23.35 6.39
N SER A 36 -16.51 23.48 6.97
CA SER A 36 -16.72 23.52 8.41
C SER A 36 -15.91 22.41 9.08
N LYS A 37 -15.02 22.77 10.02
CA LYS A 37 -14.24 21.79 10.76
C LYS A 37 -15.22 20.98 11.61
N LYS A 38 -15.41 19.70 11.25
CA LYS A 38 -16.13 18.73 12.10
C LYS A 38 -15.70 18.86 13.55
N SER A 39 -16.66 18.85 14.46
CA SER A 39 -16.41 18.95 15.89
C SER A 39 -15.54 17.78 16.38
N LEU A 40 -14.84 17.96 17.51
CA LEU A 40 -14.07 16.87 18.13
C LEU A 40 -14.96 15.67 18.48
N GLU A 41 -16.21 15.93 18.85
CA GLU A 41 -17.22 14.92 19.12
C GLU A 41 -17.58 14.11 17.87
N GLU A 42 -17.82 14.77 16.73
CA GLU A 42 -18.04 14.07 15.46
C GLU A 42 -16.85 13.21 15.04
N ARG A 43 -15.62 13.69 15.31
CA ARG A 43 -14.39 12.94 15.04
C ARG A 43 -14.14 11.77 16.00
N SER A 44 -14.87 11.71 17.11
CA SER A 44 -14.79 10.64 18.10
C SER A 44 -15.66 9.43 17.76
N LYS A 45 -16.68 9.61 16.91
CA LYS A 45 -17.54 8.53 16.44
C LYS A 45 -16.74 7.50 15.65
N ILE A 46 -16.93 6.23 15.97
CA ILE A 46 -16.33 5.11 15.24
C ILE A 46 -16.99 5.04 13.86
N PRO A 47 -16.23 5.08 12.75
CA PRO A 47 -16.81 5.05 11.42
C PRO A 47 -17.36 3.65 11.07
N ASN A 48 -18.41 3.58 10.24
CA ASN A 48 -19.02 2.30 9.83
C ASN A 48 -18.03 1.32 9.19
N SER A 49 -17.06 1.83 8.43
CA SER A 49 -15.95 1.05 7.88
C SER A 49 -15.13 0.29 8.91
N PHE A 50 -15.05 0.75 10.16
CA PHE A 50 -14.38 0.02 11.23
C PHE A 50 -15.12 -1.29 11.52
N TYR A 51 -16.44 -1.23 11.69
CA TYR A 51 -17.25 -2.43 11.89
C TYR A 51 -17.18 -3.37 10.69
N VAL A 52 -17.23 -2.84 9.46
CA VAL A 52 -17.05 -3.65 8.24
C VAL A 52 -15.69 -4.35 8.22
N THR A 53 -14.63 -3.67 8.65
CA THR A 53 -13.29 -4.27 8.72
C THR A 53 -13.23 -5.36 9.79
N VAL A 54 -13.80 -5.13 10.97
CA VAL A 54 -13.81 -6.12 12.07
C VAL A 54 -14.65 -7.34 11.71
N VAL A 55 -15.88 -7.14 11.23
CA VAL A 55 -16.76 -8.22 10.79
C VAL A 55 -16.11 -9.00 9.66
N GLY A 56 -15.52 -8.30 8.69
CA GLY A 56 -14.79 -8.93 7.60
C GLY A 56 -13.60 -9.75 8.07
N TYR A 57 -12.80 -9.23 9.01
CA TYR A 57 -11.71 -9.98 9.64
C TYR A 57 -12.20 -11.23 10.37
N LEU A 58 -13.28 -11.12 11.15
CA LEU A 58 -13.86 -12.26 11.86
C LEU A 58 -14.41 -13.31 10.88
N ALA A 59 -15.03 -12.87 9.78
CA ALA A 59 -15.51 -13.75 8.73
C ALA A 59 -14.35 -14.48 8.02
N ILE A 60 -13.23 -13.80 7.76
CA ILE A 60 -12.00 -14.44 7.24
C ILE A 60 -11.49 -15.49 8.23
N ALA A 61 -11.35 -15.11 9.50
CA ALA A 61 -10.83 -16.01 10.54
C ALA A 61 -11.71 -17.26 10.66
N TYR A 62 -13.04 -17.07 10.66
CA TYR A 62 -14.00 -18.14 10.81
C TYR A 62 -14.15 -19.00 9.55
N PHE A 63 -14.49 -18.41 8.40
CA PHE A 63 -14.77 -19.16 7.17
C PHE A 63 -13.52 -19.59 6.40
N GLY A 64 -12.52 -18.70 6.31
CA GLY A 64 -11.24 -19.01 5.67
C GLY A 64 -10.31 -19.82 6.58
N ASN A 65 -10.76 -20.11 7.80
CA ASN A 65 -10.05 -20.89 8.78
C ASN A 65 -8.66 -20.34 9.13
N VAL A 66 -8.56 -19.02 9.14
CA VAL A 66 -7.32 -18.26 9.30
C VAL A 66 -7.08 -17.97 10.79
N PHE A 67 -5.82 -17.86 11.20
CA PHE A 67 -5.40 -17.52 12.56
C PHE A 67 -5.66 -18.60 13.62
N ARG A 68 -5.52 -19.87 13.22
CA ARG A 68 -5.35 -20.95 14.19
C ARG A 68 -3.91 -20.98 14.74
N MET A 69 -3.68 -21.79 15.77
CA MET A 69 -2.34 -22.01 16.30
C MET A 69 -1.39 -22.55 15.22
N GLU A 70 -1.87 -23.41 14.33
CA GLU A 70 -1.09 -23.95 13.21
C GLU A 70 -0.67 -22.84 12.23
N THR A 71 -1.56 -21.89 11.95
CA THR A 71 -1.25 -20.71 11.13
C THR A 71 -0.18 -19.84 11.78
N LEU A 72 -0.25 -19.67 13.11
CA LEU A 72 0.73 -18.89 13.86
C LEU A 72 2.10 -19.60 13.88
N TYR A 73 2.13 -20.92 14.07
CA TYR A 73 3.36 -21.72 13.97
C TYR A 73 3.95 -21.65 12.57
N SER A 74 3.15 -21.85 11.53
CA SER A 74 3.62 -21.73 10.14
C SER A 74 4.19 -20.34 9.82
N TRP A 75 3.54 -19.27 10.31
CA TRP A 75 4.08 -17.91 10.19
C TRP A 75 5.42 -17.76 10.93
N MET A 76 5.51 -18.26 12.16
CA MET A 76 6.74 -18.20 12.96
C MET A 76 7.87 -18.99 12.31
N ASP A 77 7.59 -20.18 11.80
CA ASP A 77 8.55 -21.03 11.09
C ASP A 77 9.04 -20.35 9.82
N SER A 78 8.14 -19.72 9.05
CA SER A 78 8.50 -18.94 7.86
C SER A 78 9.41 -17.76 8.21
N MET A 79 9.12 -17.06 9.32
CA MET A 79 9.99 -15.98 9.83
C MET A 79 11.38 -16.49 10.23
N LEU A 80 11.44 -17.61 10.96
CA LEU A 80 12.70 -18.21 11.42
C LEU A 80 13.54 -18.71 10.25
N LEU A 81 12.93 -19.46 9.33
CA LEU A 81 13.57 -19.98 8.13
C LEU A 81 14.11 -18.85 7.24
N SER A 82 13.31 -17.81 7.03
CA SER A 82 13.74 -16.64 6.24
C SER A 82 14.90 -15.91 6.90
N THR A 83 14.88 -15.79 8.24
CA THR A 83 15.95 -15.16 9.01
C THR A 83 17.24 -15.99 8.95
N ASP A 84 17.15 -17.31 9.07
CA ASP A 84 18.27 -18.22 8.95
C ASP A 84 18.91 -18.14 7.56
N LYS A 85 18.10 -18.12 6.49
CA LYS A 85 18.63 -17.96 5.12
C LYS A 85 19.26 -16.58 4.87
N VAL A 86 18.74 -15.52 5.48
CA VAL A 86 19.38 -14.19 5.46
C VAL A 86 20.73 -14.25 6.15
N TYR A 87 20.81 -14.87 7.34
CA TYR A 87 22.06 -15.06 8.07
C TYR A 87 23.07 -15.88 7.25
N GLY A 88 22.66 -17.00 6.68
CA GLY A 88 23.48 -17.81 5.78
C GLY A 88 23.98 -17.03 4.57
N SER A 89 23.16 -16.17 3.98
CA SER A 89 23.57 -15.30 2.87
C SER A 89 24.63 -14.26 3.29
N LEU A 90 24.54 -13.73 4.51
CA LEU A 90 25.55 -12.82 5.06
C LEU A 90 26.87 -13.54 5.35
N VAL A 91 26.82 -14.77 5.89
CA VAL A 91 28.00 -15.63 6.09
C VAL A 91 28.65 -15.94 4.74
N TYR A 92 27.86 -16.35 3.74
CA TYR A 92 28.36 -16.60 2.39
C TYR A 92 29.01 -15.35 1.78
N SER A 93 28.44 -14.17 2.04
CA SER A 93 29.01 -12.90 1.59
C SER A 93 30.40 -12.65 2.17
N GLN A 94 30.61 -13.02 3.44
CA GLN A 94 31.91 -12.94 4.10
C GLN A 94 32.91 -13.94 3.51
N GLU A 95 32.50 -15.18 3.26
CA GLU A 95 33.33 -16.20 2.61
C GLU A 95 33.76 -15.75 1.21
N LEU A 96 32.83 -15.19 0.44
CA LEU A 96 33.10 -14.68 -0.90
C LEU A 96 34.10 -13.52 -0.88
N ALA A 97 33.98 -12.60 0.09
CA ALA A 97 34.96 -11.55 0.30
C ALA A 97 36.34 -12.09 0.69
N GLN A 98 36.41 -13.14 1.52
CA GLN A 98 37.67 -13.80 1.87
C GLN A 98 38.30 -14.52 0.68
N SER A 99 37.50 -15.19 -0.16
CA SER A 99 37.99 -15.85 -1.38
C SER A 99 38.65 -14.85 -2.32
N LEU A 100 38.05 -13.65 -2.46
CA LEU A 100 38.60 -12.55 -3.25
C LEU A 100 39.95 -12.06 -2.70
N VAL A 101 40.07 -11.91 -1.37
CA VAL A 101 41.33 -11.52 -0.71
C VAL A 101 42.42 -12.58 -0.89
N LYS A 102 42.04 -13.87 -0.93
CA LYS A 102 42.96 -15.00 -1.17
C LYS A 102 43.34 -15.19 -2.64
N GLY A 103 42.72 -14.45 -3.56
CA GLY A 103 42.92 -14.62 -5.00
C GLY A 103 42.26 -15.87 -5.58
N GLU A 104 41.29 -16.47 -4.88
CA GLU A 104 40.47 -17.56 -5.41
C GLU A 104 39.47 -17.02 -6.44
N SER A 105 39.36 -17.67 -7.60
CA SER A 105 38.36 -17.30 -8.60
C SER A 105 37.00 -17.90 -8.28
N ARG A 106 35.95 -17.07 -8.28
CA ARG A 106 34.56 -17.49 -8.18
C ARG A 106 33.74 -16.93 -9.35
N PRO A 107 32.62 -17.55 -9.73
CA PRO A 107 31.73 -17.01 -10.75
C PRO A 107 31.26 -15.59 -10.43
N LEU A 108 31.29 -14.69 -11.42
CA LEU A 108 30.85 -13.29 -11.26
C LEU A 108 29.39 -13.18 -10.76
N SER A 109 28.54 -14.13 -11.16
CA SER A 109 27.14 -14.19 -10.74
C SER A 109 26.97 -14.26 -9.22
N GLU A 110 27.88 -14.96 -8.51
CA GLU A 110 27.83 -15.06 -7.06
C GLU A 110 28.12 -13.72 -6.39
N TYR A 111 29.13 -12.99 -6.88
CA TYR A 111 29.45 -11.65 -6.37
C TYR A 111 28.32 -10.67 -6.59
N VAL A 112 27.67 -10.73 -7.76
CA VAL A 112 26.52 -9.87 -8.09
C VAL A 112 25.35 -10.17 -7.15
N GLN A 113 25.01 -11.44 -6.97
CA GLN A 113 23.92 -11.87 -6.10
C GLN A 113 24.15 -11.47 -4.64
N VAL A 114 25.34 -11.76 -4.10
CA VAL A 114 25.76 -11.39 -2.74
C VAL A 114 25.74 -9.89 -2.54
N SER A 115 26.28 -9.12 -3.50
CA SER A 115 26.30 -7.66 -3.43
C SER A 115 24.88 -7.10 -3.41
N PHE A 116 23.98 -7.64 -4.22
CA PHE A 116 22.57 -7.25 -4.23
C PHE A 116 21.88 -7.54 -2.89
N ILE A 117 22.08 -8.74 -2.32
CA ILE A 117 21.52 -9.11 -1.01
C ILE A 117 22.08 -8.19 0.09
N THR A 118 23.40 -7.98 0.11
CA THR A 118 24.08 -7.13 1.08
C THR A 118 23.59 -5.69 1.01
N LEU A 119 23.53 -5.11 -0.20
CA LEU A 119 23.01 -3.75 -0.41
C LEU A 119 21.55 -3.64 -0.01
N SER A 120 20.75 -4.68 -0.25
CA SER A 120 19.35 -4.73 0.17
C SER A 120 19.26 -4.72 1.69
N VAL A 121 19.96 -5.63 2.40
CA VAL A 121 20.00 -5.69 3.86
C VAL A 121 20.47 -4.36 4.46
N LEU A 122 21.56 -3.78 3.95
CA LEU A 122 22.07 -2.49 4.41
C LEU A 122 21.08 -1.34 4.17
N SER A 123 20.40 -1.33 3.03
CA SER A 123 19.37 -0.33 2.72
C SER A 123 18.21 -0.42 3.71
N LEU A 124 17.78 -1.64 4.07
CA LEU A 124 16.71 -1.86 5.03
C LEU A 124 17.15 -1.47 6.44
N LEU A 125 18.37 -1.82 6.86
CA LEU A 125 18.95 -1.36 8.14
C LEU A 125 19.02 0.16 8.19
N TYR A 126 19.43 0.81 7.10
CA TYR A 126 19.46 2.27 7.02
C TYR A 126 18.05 2.87 7.15
N ILE A 127 17.09 2.43 6.33
CA ILE A 127 15.75 3.00 6.27
C ILE A 127 14.95 2.71 7.55
N PHE A 128 15.15 1.57 8.21
CA PHE A 128 14.30 1.12 9.33
C PHE A 128 14.93 1.25 10.71
N VAL A 129 16.25 1.16 10.81
CA VAL A 129 16.94 1.26 12.10
C VAL A 129 17.58 2.63 12.20
N TRP A 130 18.51 2.93 11.30
CA TRP A 130 19.34 4.13 11.41
C TRP A 130 18.56 5.43 11.22
N ALA A 131 17.82 5.56 10.12
CA ALA A 131 17.07 6.78 9.81
C ALA A 131 15.98 7.08 10.86
N PRO A 132 15.18 6.10 11.35
CA PRO A 132 14.23 6.34 12.42
C PRO A 132 14.92 6.62 13.77
N PHE A 133 16.03 5.94 14.09
CA PHE A 133 16.81 6.24 15.28
C PHE A 133 17.30 7.69 15.29
N ARG A 134 17.92 8.14 14.21
CA ARG A 134 18.37 9.53 14.04
C ARG A 134 17.23 10.54 14.12
N ALA A 135 16.03 10.15 13.70
CA ALA A 135 14.83 10.98 13.79
C ALA A 135 14.25 11.10 15.20
N GLY A 136 14.86 10.47 16.21
CA GLY A 136 14.30 10.36 17.56
C GLY A 136 12.98 9.58 17.59
N PHE A 137 12.76 8.72 16.58
CA PHE A 137 11.52 7.94 16.44
C PHE A 137 11.33 6.98 17.61
N TRP A 138 12.44 6.42 18.11
CA TRP A 138 12.47 5.47 19.23
C TRP A 138 12.63 6.17 20.59
N THR A 139 13.37 7.27 20.65
CA THR A 139 13.86 7.86 21.92
C THR A 139 13.13 9.15 22.36
N GLY A 140 12.33 9.80 21.51
CA GLY A 140 11.70 11.08 21.84
C GLY A 140 10.49 10.99 22.78
N SER A 141 10.16 12.05 23.53
CA SER A 141 8.96 12.08 24.42
C SER A 141 7.63 11.86 23.67
N ARG A 142 7.53 12.36 22.43
CA ARG A 142 6.40 12.09 21.52
C ARG A 142 6.35 10.64 21.03
N SER A 143 7.39 9.84 21.28
CA SER A 143 7.39 8.43 20.92
C SER A 143 6.30 7.70 21.72
N ARG A 144 6.11 8.00 23.01
CA ARG A 144 5.15 7.25 23.86
C ARG A 144 3.70 7.22 23.34
N ARG A 145 3.22 8.26 22.65
CA ARG A 145 1.83 8.34 22.15
C ARG A 145 1.54 7.52 20.89
N HIS A 146 2.57 7.11 20.15
CA HIS A 146 2.41 6.43 18.86
C HIS A 146 3.18 5.11 18.79
N VAL A 147 3.44 4.51 19.95
CA VAL A 147 4.25 3.29 20.10
C VAL A 147 3.74 2.16 19.21
N PHE A 148 2.45 1.88 19.29
CA PHE A 148 1.83 0.78 18.55
C PHE A 148 1.96 0.97 17.04
N HIS A 149 1.57 2.13 16.49
CA HIS A 149 1.72 2.43 15.06
C HIS A 149 3.17 2.25 14.55
N ARG A 150 4.17 2.58 15.38
CA ARG A 150 5.59 2.40 15.01
C ARG A 150 6.03 0.94 14.99
N TYR A 151 5.73 0.20 16.05
CA TYR A 151 6.09 -1.22 16.12
C TYR A 151 5.38 -2.03 15.05
N MET A 152 4.11 -1.75 14.78
CA MET A 152 3.39 -2.39 13.66
C MET A 152 4.00 -2.04 12.30
N GLY A 153 4.44 -0.79 12.11
CA GLY A 153 5.18 -0.40 10.91
C GLY A 153 6.52 -1.12 10.76
N LEU A 154 7.28 -1.29 11.85
CA LEU A 154 8.54 -2.03 11.82
C LEU A 154 8.33 -3.53 11.58
N ALA A 155 7.34 -4.13 12.25
CA ALA A 155 6.95 -5.52 12.05
C ALA A 155 6.52 -5.77 10.61
N TYR A 156 5.68 -4.89 10.05
CA TYR A 156 5.31 -4.92 8.63
C TYR A 156 6.54 -4.92 7.73
N MET A 157 7.50 -4.01 7.93
CA MET A 157 8.69 -3.94 7.07
C MET A 157 9.58 -5.18 7.16
N ALA A 158 9.79 -5.70 8.37
CA ALA A 158 10.57 -6.91 8.60
C ALA A 158 9.91 -8.12 7.93
N GLN A 159 8.60 -8.32 8.14
CA GLN A 159 7.86 -9.38 7.49
C GLN A 159 7.85 -9.22 5.96
N TYR A 160 7.68 -8.00 5.45
CA TYR A 160 7.68 -7.73 4.01
C TYR A 160 9.02 -8.07 3.36
N PHE A 161 10.13 -7.72 4.01
CA PHE A 161 11.46 -8.12 3.57
C PHE A 161 11.64 -9.65 3.58
N LEU A 162 11.28 -10.30 4.69
CA LEU A 162 11.42 -11.74 4.82
C LEU A 162 10.54 -12.49 3.82
N ALA A 163 9.33 -12.00 3.53
CA ALA A 163 8.49 -12.56 2.48
C ALA A 163 9.11 -12.46 1.09
N TRP A 164 9.75 -11.33 0.74
CA TRP A 164 10.50 -11.22 -0.52
C TRP A 164 11.71 -12.14 -0.57
N PHE A 165 12.40 -12.27 0.55
CA PHE A 165 13.55 -13.15 0.67
C PHE A 165 13.14 -14.62 0.52
N GLU A 166 12.08 -15.04 1.20
CA GLU A 166 11.49 -16.38 1.10
C GLU A 166 10.98 -16.64 -0.33
N PHE A 167 10.26 -15.69 -0.92
CA PHE A 167 9.79 -15.78 -2.30
C PHE A 167 10.96 -15.96 -3.30
N SER A 168 12.09 -15.30 -3.06
CA SER A 168 13.22 -15.33 -3.99
C SER A 168 14.10 -16.57 -3.80
N THR A 169 14.17 -17.13 -2.59
CA THR A 169 15.13 -18.17 -2.21
C THR A 169 14.52 -19.51 -1.83
N ASN A 170 13.22 -19.57 -1.53
CA ASN A 170 12.55 -20.77 -1.04
C ASN A 170 11.09 -20.93 -1.42
N TYR A 171 10.69 -20.40 -2.58
CA TYR A 171 9.28 -20.40 -2.97
C TYR A 171 8.65 -21.79 -3.01
N GLU A 172 9.31 -22.78 -3.60
CA GLU A 172 8.73 -24.12 -3.82
C GLU A 172 8.54 -24.93 -2.53
N GLU A 173 9.41 -24.73 -1.54
CA GLU A 173 9.42 -25.49 -0.29
C GLU A 173 8.57 -24.85 0.80
N SER A 174 8.62 -23.51 0.94
CA SER A 174 7.90 -22.80 2.02
C SER A 174 7.12 -21.59 1.54
N GLY A 175 7.65 -20.84 0.56
CA GLY A 175 7.08 -19.54 0.18
C GLY A 175 5.66 -19.61 -0.41
N LYS A 176 5.33 -20.66 -1.16
CA LYS A 176 3.99 -20.82 -1.79
C LYS A 176 2.86 -21.00 -0.78
N ASP A 177 3.15 -21.63 0.36
CA ASP A 177 2.19 -21.92 1.43
C ASP A 177 2.31 -20.96 2.63
N SER A 178 3.25 -20.01 2.53
CA SER A 178 3.58 -19.06 3.59
C SER A 178 2.38 -18.19 3.96
N PHE A 179 2.15 -18.04 5.27
CA PHE A 179 1.15 -17.12 5.80
C PHE A 179 1.70 -15.68 5.94
N LEU A 180 2.98 -15.43 5.62
CA LEU A 180 3.58 -14.11 5.73
C LEU A 180 2.79 -13.01 5.00
N PRO A 181 2.34 -13.19 3.74
CA PRO A 181 1.53 -12.18 3.05
C PRO A 181 0.26 -11.78 3.82
N MET A 182 -0.40 -12.73 4.50
CA MET A 182 -1.59 -12.45 5.30
C MET A 182 -1.26 -11.58 6.53
N PHE A 183 -0.20 -11.92 7.25
CA PHE A 183 0.22 -11.14 8.42
C PHE A 183 0.74 -9.74 8.05
N ILE A 184 1.39 -9.60 6.90
CA ILE A 184 1.80 -8.30 6.36
C ILE A 184 0.58 -7.42 6.08
N ALA A 185 -0.43 -7.97 5.39
CA ALA A 185 -1.67 -7.24 5.09
C ALA A 185 -2.45 -6.89 6.37
N LEU A 186 -2.51 -7.81 7.34
CA LEU A 186 -3.11 -7.58 8.65
C LEU A 186 -2.40 -6.45 9.42
N ASN A 187 -1.08 -6.43 9.40
CA ASN A 187 -0.29 -5.36 9.98
C ASN A 187 -0.59 -4.01 9.32
N GLY A 188 -0.79 -3.97 8.00
CA GLY A 188 -1.24 -2.79 7.28
C GLY A 188 -2.60 -2.26 7.77
N ILE A 189 -3.58 -3.14 7.99
CA ILE A 189 -4.90 -2.79 8.55
C ILE A 189 -4.75 -2.21 9.96
N ILE A 190 -4.03 -2.92 10.84
CA ILE A 190 -3.83 -2.53 12.23
C ILE A 190 -3.08 -1.19 12.32
N GLN A 191 -2.03 -1.02 11.51
CA GLN A 191 -1.26 0.22 11.42
C GLN A 191 -2.13 1.38 10.92
N GLY A 192 -2.97 1.15 9.91
CA GLY A 192 -3.89 2.13 9.35
C GLY A 192 -4.96 2.59 10.34
N TRP A 193 -5.62 1.67 11.04
CA TRP A 193 -6.58 2.01 12.09
C TRP A 193 -5.93 2.72 13.27
N SER A 194 -4.78 2.21 13.73
CA SER A 194 -4.01 2.88 14.79
C SER A 194 -3.66 4.31 14.41
N ALA A 195 -3.19 4.54 13.18
CA ALA A 195 -2.91 5.87 12.66
C ALA A 195 -4.17 6.74 12.61
N PHE A 196 -5.28 6.20 12.10
CA PHE A 196 -6.54 6.93 11.97
C PHE A 196 -7.10 7.41 13.32
N PHE A 197 -7.02 6.58 14.37
CA PHE A 197 -7.48 6.94 15.71
C PHE A 197 -6.48 7.82 16.47
N SER A 198 -5.18 7.62 16.26
CA SER A 198 -4.13 8.30 17.02
C SER A 198 -3.77 9.67 16.44
N PHE A 199 -3.77 9.85 15.12
CA PHE A 199 -3.36 11.08 14.46
C PHE A 199 -4.54 12.02 14.17
N LYS A 200 -5.28 12.40 15.22
CA LYS A 200 -6.42 13.35 15.11
C LYS A 200 -6.04 14.76 14.62
N VAL A 201 -4.74 15.07 14.61
CA VAL A 201 -4.16 16.32 14.09
C VAL A 201 -4.12 16.38 12.56
N LEU A 202 -4.22 15.23 11.87
CA LEU A 202 -4.23 15.20 10.41
C LEU A 202 -5.54 15.78 9.88
N PRO A 203 -5.49 16.59 8.81
CA PRO A 203 -6.69 17.19 8.25
C PRO A 203 -7.53 16.15 7.50
N GLU A 204 -8.85 16.30 7.52
CA GLU A 204 -9.78 15.47 6.72
C GLU A 204 -10.00 16.12 5.35
N LEU A 205 -9.06 15.88 4.43
CA LEU A 205 -9.09 16.46 3.08
C LEU A 205 -9.44 15.40 2.03
N THR A 206 -10.01 15.84 0.91
CA THR A 206 -10.23 14.99 -0.27
C THR A 206 -8.96 14.83 -1.12
N ASP A 207 -8.00 15.74 -0.98
CA ASP A 207 -6.62 15.55 -1.42
C ASP A 207 -5.93 14.59 -0.45
N ALA A 208 -5.18 13.62 -0.99
CA ALA A 208 -4.41 12.69 -0.19
C ALA A 208 -3.25 13.37 0.57
N GLY A 209 -2.72 14.48 0.04
CA GLY A 209 -1.51 15.15 0.55
C GLY A 209 -0.20 14.43 0.23
N TYR A 210 -0.28 13.15 -0.16
CA TYR A 210 0.85 12.32 -0.56
C TYR A 210 1.50 12.80 -1.88
N TYR A 211 0.69 13.28 -2.82
CA TYR A 211 1.08 13.68 -4.19
C TYR A 211 1.59 15.14 -4.29
N SER A 212 2.35 15.55 -3.28
CA SER A 212 2.77 16.92 -3.03
C SER A 212 4.06 16.87 -2.22
N ASN A 213 4.90 17.92 -2.22
CA ASN A 213 6.05 18.02 -1.31
C ASN A 213 5.76 18.79 -0.02
N LYS A 214 4.74 19.66 0.01
CA LYS A 214 4.41 20.49 1.18
C LYS A 214 3.17 20.04 1.96
N ALA A 215 2.22 19.38 1.31
CA ALA A 215 0.97 18.99 1.94
C ALA A 215 1.19 17.90 2.98
N VAL A 216 0.39 17.96 4.05
CA VAL A 216 0.33 16.96 5.11
C VAL A 216 -0.59 15.83 4.66
N LEU A 217 -0.31 14.60 5.08
CA LEU A 217 -1.19 13.44 4.83
C LEU A 217 -2.61 13.74 5.27
N SER A 218 -3.57 13.42 4.40
CA SER A 218 -4.98 13.45 4.81
C SER A 218 -5.31 12.25 5.69
N ARG A 219 -6.07 12.49 6.75
CA ARG A 219 -6.67 11.43 7.57
C ARG A 219 -7.58 10.53 6.75
N SER A 220 -8.24 11.09 5.71
CA SER A 220 -9.05 10.35 4.75
C SER A 220 -8.20 9.37 3.92
N PHE A 221 -6.97 9.74 3.58
CA PHE A 221 -6.06 8.86 2.84
C PHE A 221 -5.58 7.69 3.70
N VAL A 222 -5.26 7.93 4.98
CA VAL A 222 -4.90 6.87 5.93
C VAL A 222 -6.06 5.87 6.03
N HIS A 223 -7.28 6.38 6.21
CA HIS A 223 -8.48 5.55 6.31
C HIS A 223 -8.81 4.82 5.00
N GLU A 224 -8.61 5.46 3.85
CA GLU A 224 -8.75 4.80 2.55
C GLU A 224 -7.74 3.65 2.37
N ASN A 225 -6.50 3.80 2.84
CA ASN A 225 -5.51 2.72 2.76
C ASN A 225 -5.85 1.51 3.64
N VAL A 226 -6.68 1.67 4.68
CA VAL A 226 -7.23 0.53 5.41
C VAL A 226 -8.08 -0.34 4.48
N PHE A 227 -8.92 0.26 3.63
CA PHE A 227 -9.69 -0.50 2.64
C PHE A 227 -8.77 -1.29 1.72
N TYR A 228 -7.73 -0.68 1.17
CA TYR A 228 -6.81 -1.40 0.28
C TYR A 228 -6.03 -2.48 1.02
N SER A 229 -5.58 -2.23 2.26
CA SER A 229 -4.89 -3.25 3.07
C SER A 229 -5.81 -4.42 3.38
N PHE A 230 -7.09 -4.13 3.58
CA PHE A 230 -8.12 -5.15 3.77
C PHE A 230 -8.40 -5.96 2.51
N MET A 231 -8.39 -5.34 1.32
CA MET A 231 -8.45 -6.07 0.05
C MET A 231 -7.20 -6.94 -0.17
N CYS A 232 -6.02 -6.47 0.24
CA CYS A 232 -4.80 -7.25 0.19
C CYS A 232 -4.85 -8.46 1.14
N LEU A 233 -5.45 -8.31 2.33
CA LEU A 233 -5.65 -9.44 3.25
C LEU A 233 -6.57 -10.49 2.61
N MET A 234 -7.70 -10.06 2.04
CA MET A 234 -8.60 -10.94 1.31
C MET A 234 -7.90 -11.65 0.15
N GLY A 235 -7.11 -10.91 -0.63
CA GLY A 235 -6.27 -11.49 -1.69
C GLY A 235 -5.31 -12.55 -1.14
N ALA A 236 -4.57 -12.25 -0.07
CA ALA A 236 -3.63 -13.20 0.53
C ALA A 236 -4.32 -14.49 1.03
N VAL A 237 -5.49 -14.36 1.64
CA VAL A 237 -6.32 -15.50 2.06
C VAL A 237 -6.78 -16.32 0.87
N TYR A 238 -7.18 -15.66 -0.22
CA TYR A 238 -7.68 -16.34 -1.42
C TYR A 238 -6.60 -17.01 -2.25
N TYR A 239 -5.40 -16.44 -2.24
CA TYR A 239 -4.23 -17.00 -2.89
C TYR A 239 -3.80 -18.28 -2.17
N ASN A 240 -3.81 -18.33 -0.84
CA ASN A 240 -3.46 -19.56 -0.12
C ASN A 240 -4.50 -20.67 -0.36
N ASP A 241 -4.05 -21.81 -0.89
CA ASP A 241 -4.94 -22.89 -1.32
C ASP A 241 -5.70 -23.54 -0.16
N ASN A 242 -5.08 -23.67 1.02
CA ASN A 242 -5.73 -24.21 2.21
C ASN A 242 -6.86 -23.29 2.70
N CYS A 243 -6.61 -21.99 2.75
CA CYS A 243 -7.61 -21.00 3.14
C CYS A 243 -8.73 -20.88 2.10
N ARG A 244 -8.41 -20.91 0.79
CA ARG A 244 -9.39 -20.92 -0.29
C ARG A 244 -10.27 -22.17 -0.20
N ALA A 245 -9.68 -23.35 -0.02
CA ALA A 245 -10.43 -24.59 0.15
C ALA A 245 -11.35 -24.55 1.38
N ALA A 246 -10.87 -24.04 2.52
CA ALA A 246 -11.68 -23.86 3.72
C ALA A 246 -12.87 -22.92 3.48
N LEU A 247 -12.63 -21.78 2.83
CA LEU A 247 -13.68 -20.81 2.47
C LEU A 247 -14.72 -21.46 1.55
N LYS A 248 -14.25 -22.25 0.58
CA LYS A 248 -15.10 -22.99 -0.36
C LYS A 248 -15.96 -24.06 0.33
N ALA A 249 -15.45 -24.67 1.40
CA ALA A 249 -16.11 -25.74 2.15
C ALA A 249 -17.07 -25.24 3.26
N ALA A 250 -16.93 -24.01 3.74
CA ALA A 250 -17.65 -23.48 4.90
C ALA A 250 -19.16 -23.14 4.69
N GLY A 251 -19.74 -23.61 3.58
CA GLY A 251 -21.18 -23.49 3.29
C GLY A 251 -21.62 -22.15 2.70
N TRP A 252 -22.94 -21.95 2.58
CA TRP A 252 -23.51 -20.81 1.86
C TRP A 252 -23.16 -19.42 2.43
N PRO A 253 -23.00 -19.19 3.75
CA PRO A 253 -22.63 -17.86 4.25
C PRO A 253 -21.22 -17.46 3.81
N ALA A 254 -20.29 -18.43 3.80
CA ALA A 254 -18.93 -18.23 3.30
C ALA A 254 -18.92 -17.92 1.80
N ARG A 255 -19.83 -18.52 1.02
CA ARG A 255 -19.99 -18.21 -0.41
C ARG A 255 -20.50 -16.80 -0.67
N ILE A 256 -21.50 -16.34 0.08
CA ILE A 256 -21.95 -14.95 -0.05
C ILE A 256 -20.81 -13.99 0.30
N PHE A 257 -20.08 -14.29 1.38
CA PHE A 257 -18.89 -13.53 1.75
C PHE A 257 -17.87 -13.50 0.60
N GLU A 258 -17.43 -14.66 0.10
CA GLU A 258 -16.52 -14.78 -1.05
C GLU A 258 -17.00 -13.93 -2.24
N LEU A 259 -18.27 -14.06 -2.66
CA LEU A 259 -18.83 -13.33 -3.79
C LEU A 259 -18.83 -11.80 -3.58
N VAL A 260 -19.20 -11.33 -2.40
CA VAL A 260 -19.20 -9.88 -2.08
C VAL A 260 -17.80 -9.30 -2.19
N TYR A 261 -16.78 -10.04 -1.75
CA TYR A 261 -15.40 -9.58 -1.79
C TYR A 261 -14.74 -9.75 -3.16
N MET A 262 -15.13 -10.79 -3.92
CA MET A 262 -14.59 -11.04 -5.25
C MET A 262 -15.16 -10.11 -6.30
N PHE A 263 -16.46 -9.87 -6.27
CA PHE A 263 -17.15 -9.10 -7.31
C PHE A 263 -17.54 -7.71 -6.83
N GLY A 264 -17.98 -7.59 -5.58
CA GLY A 264 -18.54 -6.38 -5.01
C GLY A 264 -17.64 -5.44 -4.19
N PRO A 265 -16.29 -5.54 -4.14
CA PRO A 265 -15.53 -4.76 -3.15
C PRO A 265 -15.65 -3.25 -3.40
N TYR A 266 -15.80 -2.82 -4.65
CA TYR A 266 -15.92 -1.40 -4.99
C TYR A 266 -17.35 -0.85 -4.98
N VAL A 267 -18.36 -1.73 -4.97
CA VAL A 267 -19.78 -1.35 -5.02
C VAL A 267 -20.42 -1.47 -3.64
N VAL A 268 -20.06 -2.50 -2.87
CA VAL A 268 -20.64 -2.83 -1.57
C VAL A 268 -19.77 -2.30 -0.44
N ILE A 269 -18.46 -2.59 -0.47
CA ILE A 269 -17.55 -2.31 0.66
C ILE A 269 -16.97 -0.89 0.58
N ARG A 270 -16.43 -0.51 -0.60
CA ARG A 270 -15.74 0.76 -0.82
C ARG A 270 -16.54 2.00 -0.42
N PRO A 271 -17.88 2.09 -0.62
CA PRO A 271 -18.66 3.26 -0.19
C PRO A 271 -18.63 3.52 1.32
N MET A 272 -18.27 2.52 2.12
CA MET A 272 -18.14 2.67 3.59
C MET A 272 -16.86 3.41 3.99
N PHE A 273 -15.91 3.56 3.06
CA PHE A 273 -14.62 4.21 3.29
C PHE A 273 -14.54 5.56 2.55
N PRO A 274 -13.78 6.55 3.08
CA PRO A 274 -13.58 7.81 2.38
C PRO A 274 -12.82 7.60 1.06
N THR A 275 -13.00 8.51 0.11
CA THR A 275 -12.30 8.47 -1.18
C THR A 275 -11.47 9.74 -1.38
N THR A 276 -10.16 9.56 -1.52
CA THR A 276 -9.27 10.62 -2.00
C THR A 276 -9.16 10.52 -3.51
N ARG A 277 -9.29 11.65 -4.19
CA ARG A 277 -9.35 11.68 -5.67
C ARG A 277 -8.03 12.20 -6.23
N PHE A 278 -7.48 11.49 -7.22
CA PHE A 278 -6.33 11.97 -7.98
C PHE A 278 -6.59 13.34 -8.65
N SER A 279 -7.83 13.64 -9.04
CA SER A 279 -8.20 14.95 -9.58
C SER A 279 -8.00 16.09 -8.59
N ASN A 280 -7.97 15.79 -7.29
CA ASN A 280 -7.81 16.76 -6.23
C ASN A 280 -6.36 16.86 -5.76
N ALA A 281 -5.45 16.02 -6.29
CA ALA A 281 -4.05 15.98 -5.89
C ALA A 281 -3.34 17.29 -6.24
N GLY A 282 -2.86 17.99 -5.21
CA GLY A 282 -2.18 19.29 -5.35
C GLY A 282 -3.13 20.48 -5.48
N THR A 283 -4.43 20.30 -5.29
CA THR A 283 -5.41 21.40 -5.30
C THR A 283 -5.44 22.20 -3.99
N THR A 284 -4.86 21.66 -2.92
CA THR A 284 -4.66 22.42 -1.68
C THR A 284 -3.69 23.58 -1.91
N ARG A 285 -4.05 24.79 -1.48
CA ARG A 285 -3.23 26.01 -1.61
C ARG A 285 -1.78 25.75 -1.16
N ASN A 286 -0.81 26.05 -2.03
CA ASN A 286 0.63 25.86 -1.81
C ASN A 286 1.07 24.40 -1.55
N GLY A 287 0.29 23.42 -2.01
CA GLY A 287 0.67 22.01 -1.89
C GLY A 287 1.95 21.66 -2.66
N ARG A 288 2.26 22.34 -3.76
CA ARG A 288 3.47 22.08 -4.56
C ARG A 288 4.34 23.32 -4.61
N THR A 289 5.66 23.13 -4.62
CA THR A 289 6.60 24.19 -5.00
C THR A 289 6.77 24.22 -6.52
N ALA A 290 7.15 25.38 -7.06
CA ALA A 290 7.35 25.55 -8.50
C ALA A 290 8.38 24.54 -9.08
N ASP A 291 9.47 24.28 -8.36
CA ASP A 291 10.50 23.31 -8.77
C ASP A 291 10.01 21.86 -8.82
N ALA A 292 8.99 21.52 -8.02
CA ALA A 292 8.49 20.15 -7.88
C ALA A 292 7.16 19.89 -8.60
N GLU A 293 6.51 20.94 -9.10
CA GLU A 293 5.18 20.86 -9.70
C GLU A 293 5.12 19.87 -10.85
N THR A 294 6.05 20.00 -11.80
CA THR A 294 6.15 19.13 -12.98
C THR A 294 6.29 17.67 -12.60
N PHE A 295 7.18 17.36 -11.66
CA PHE A 295 7.41 16.00 -11.17
C PHE A 295 6.12 15.40 -10.59
N TYR A 296 5.49 16.08 -9.62
CA TYR A 296 4.28 15.55 -8.99
C TYR A 296 3.09 15.50 -9.95
N LYS A 297 2.98 16.41 -10.92
CA LYS A 297 1.92 16.38 -11.94
C LYS A 297 2.01 15.11 -12.78
N TYR A 298 3.16 14.84 -13.40
CA TYR A 298 3.32 13.65 -14.25
C TYR A 298 3.25 12.37 -13.45
N ALA A 299 3.87 12.32 -12.29
CA ALA A 299 3.82 11.16 -11.44
C ALA A 299 2.39 10.88 -10.92
N THR A 300 1.58 11.90 -10.62
CA THR A 300 0.15 11.69 -10.28
C THR A 300 -0.63 11.10 -11.46
N ILE A 301 -0.36 11.58 -12.68
CA ILE A 301 -0.98 11.04 -13.91
C ILE A 301 -0.60 9.57 -14.08
N ALA A 302 0.68 9.23 -13.93
CA ALA A 302 1.17 7.85 -14.02
C ALA A 302 0.48 6.95 -12.98
N VAL A 303 0.47 7.36 -11.70
CA VAL A 303 -0.23 6.62 -10.63
C VAL A 303 -1.70 6.43 -10.96
N LYS A 304 -2.39 7.45 -11.49
CA LYS A 304 -3.81 7.35 -11.85
C LYS A 304 -4.06 6.30 -12.95
N ILE A 305 -3.22 6.27 -13.99
CA ILE A 305 -3.30 5.29 -15.08
C ILE A 305 -3.08 3.89 -14.52
N PHE A 306 -1.99 3.71 -13.78
CA PHE A 306 -1.62 2.42 -13.20
C PHE A 306 -2.62 1.94 -12.15
N TYR A 307 -3.22 2.84 -11.36
CA TYR A 307 -4.24 2.50 -10.39
C TYR A 307 -5.50 1.94 -11.07
N LEU A 308 -5.95 2.56 -12.15
CA LEU A 308 -7.15 2.12 -12.86
C LEU A 308 -6.92 0.75 -13.51
N TYR A 309 -5.75 0.55 -14.11
CA TYR A 309 -5.36 -0.73 -14.67
C TYR A 309 -5.22 -1.81 -13.58
N GLY A 310 -4.43 -1.52 -12.54
CA GLY A 310 -4.14 -2.44 -11.45
C GLY A 310 -5.41 -2.91 -10.74
N LYS A 311 -6.40 -2.02 -10.56
CA LYS A 311 -7.71 -2.41 -10.03
C LYS A 311 -8.36 -3.56 -10.80
N TYR A 312 -8.37 -3.51 -12.14
CA TYR A 312 -9.08 -4.50 -12.95
C TYR A 312 -8.23 -5.70 -13.35
N PHE A 313 -6.94 -5.51 -13.63
CA PHE A 313 -6.09 -6.59 -14.13
C PHE A 313 -5.22 -7.24 -13.06
N LEU A 314 -4.82 -6.51 -12.02
CA LEU A 314 -4.09 -7.10 -10.89
C LEU A 314 -5.03 -7.49 -9.74
N GLY A 315 -6.11 -6.73 -9.57
CA GLY A 315 -7.18 -7.04 -8.63
C GLY A 315 -8.15 -8.06 -9.20
N PHE A 316 -9.09 -7.62 -10.03
CA PHE A 316 -10.19 -8.48 -10.48
C PHE A 316 -9.72 -9.68 -11.32
N TYR A 317 -8.96 -9.47 -12.39
CA TYR A 317 -8.54 -10.55 -13.30
C TYR A 317 -7.78 -11.68 -12.58
N MET A 318 -6.75 -11.34 -11.80
CA MET A 318 -5.98 -12.34 -11.06
C MET A 318 -6.82 -13.10 -10.03
N ASN A 319 -7.70 -12.40 -9.32
CA ASN A 319 -8.65 -13.03 -8.40
C ASN A 319 -9.65 -13.93 -9.12
N PHE A 320 -10.09 -13.55 -10.33
CA PHE A 320 -11.01 -14.36 -11.13
C PHE A 320 -10.35 -15.64 -11.64
N LEU A 321 -9.08 -15.58 -12.06
CA LEU A 321 -8.32 -16.77 -12.41
C LEU A 321 -8.28 -17.77 -11.24
N LEU A 322 -8.03 -17.29 -10.02
CA LEU A 322 -8.05 -18.15 -8.83
C LEU A 322 -9.45 -18.61 -8.45
N PHE A 323 -10.47 -17.78 -8.67
CA PHE A 323 -11.86 -18.12 -8.36
C PHE A 323 -12.33 -19.31 -9.21
N LEU A 324 -11.97 -19.28 -10.49
CA LEU A 324 -12.24 -20.33 -11.48
C LEU A 324 -11.24 -21.50 -11.42
N ASP A 325 -10.28 -21.46 -10.50
CA ASP A 325 -9.18 -22.44 -10.38
C ASP A 325 -8.41 -22.68 -11.71
N LEU A 326 -8.19 -21.61 -12.49
CA LEU A 326 -7.51 -21.65 -13.80
C LEU A 326 -5.98 -21.52 -13.72
N VAL A 327 -5.44 -21.38 -12.51
CA VAL A 327 -4.00 -21.18 -12.29
C VAL A 327 -3.37 -22.49 -11.88
N GLU A 328 -2.58 -23.08 -12.76
CA GLU A 328 -1.80 -24.27 -12.45
C GLU A 328 -0.66 -23.97 -11.47
N PRO A 329 -0.30 -24.93 -10.58
CA PRO A 329 0.91 -24.84 -9.79
C PRO A 329 2.15 -24.67 -10.67
N GLY A 330 3.11 -23.85 -10.25
CA GLY A 330 4.38 -23.65 -10.95
C GLY A 330 4.69 -22.18 -11.29
N PRO A 331 5.33 -21.89 -12.44
CA PRO A 331 5.83 -20.54 -12.75
C PRO A 331 4.76 -19.46 -12.76
N THR A 332 3.59 -19.74 -13.33
CA THR A 332 2.45 -18.80 -13.38
C THR A 332 1.96 -18.47 -11.97
N ARG A 333 1.84 -19.48 -11.12
CA ARG A 333 1.43 -19.30 -9.73
C ARG A 333 2.45 -18.48 -8.94
N LYS A 334 3.73 -18.80 -9.09
CA LYS A 334 4.84 -18.02 -8.51
C LYS A 334 4.80 -16.56 -8.94
N PHE A 335 4.59 -16.31 -10.23
CA PHE A 335 4.46 -14.97 -10.76
C PHE A 335 3.29 -14.21 -10.10
N MET A 336 2.12 -14.83 -9.97
CA MET A 336 0.96 -14.23 -9.32
C MET A 336 1.21 -13.94 -7.83
N ASP A 337 1.86 -14.84 -7.09
CA ASP A 337 2.21 -14.62 -5.69
C ASP A 337 3.20 -13.44 -5.53
N GLY A 338 4.14 -13.30 -6.45
CA GLY A 338 5.05 -12.14 -6.51
C GLY A 338 4.31 -10.82 -6.77
N LEU A 339 3.31 -10.82 -7.65
CA LEU A 339 2.44 -9.66 -7.89
C LEU A 339 1.60 -9.30 -6.67
N LEU A 340 1.05 -10.29 -5.97
CA LEU A 340 0.33 -10.08 -4.72
C LEU A 340 1.25 -9.42 -3.68
N LEU A 341 2.47 -9.93 -3.53
CA LEU A 341 3.45 -9.37 -2.61
C LEU A 341 3.80 -7.92 -2.97
N LEU A 342 4.04 -7.60 -4.24
CA LEU A 342 4.24 -6.22 -4.70
C LEU A 342 3.05 -5.31 -4.38
N ASN A 343 1.82 -5.81 -4.54
CA ASN A 343 0.60 -5.05 -4.26
C ASN A 343 0.43 -4.76 -2.75
N ILE A 344 0.66 -5.78 -1.90
CA ILE A 344 0.71 -5.60 -0.44
C ILE A 344 1.73 -4.51 -0.07
N GLY A 345 2.92 -4.59 -0.67
CA GLY A 345 3.98 -3.60 -0.57
C GLY A 345 3.50 -2.18 -0.88
N THR A 346 2.93 -2.00 -2.06
CA THR A 346 2.50 -0.71 -2.60
C THR A 346 1.51 -0.01 -1.68
N VAL A 347 0.52 -0.76 -1.15
CA VAL A 347 -0.54 -0.21 -0.32
C VAL A 347 0.00 0.25 1.04
N SER A 348 0.76 -0.60 1.73
CA SER A 348 1.15 -0.33 3.12
C SER A 348 2.46 0.46 3.22
N LEU A 349 3.40 0.33 2.28
CA LEU A 349 4.64 1.11 2.25
C LEU A 349 4.37 2.61 2.08
N ALA A 350 3.32 2.99 1.34
CA ALA A 350 2.94 4.38 1.13
C ALA A 350 2.70 5.13 2.45
N ILE A 351 1.98 4.50 3.40
CA ILE A 351 1.71 5.08 4.73
C ILE A 351 3.01 5.22 5.53
N PHE A 352 3.87 4.20 5.49
CA PHE A 352 5.13 4.20 6.22
C PHE A 352 6.09 5.28 5.71
N LEU A 353 6.35 5.33 4.40
CA LEU A 353 7.21 6.34 3.78
C LEU A 353 6.70 7.75 4.05
N HIS A 354 5.39 7.96 4.03
CA HIS A 354 4.83 9.26 4.39
C HIS A 354 5.11 9.65 5.84
N THR A 355 5.09 8.69 6.76
CA THR A 355 5.41 8.94 8.18
C THR A 355 6.86 9.42 8.34
N LEU A 356 7.80 8.82 7.61
CA LEU A 356 9.20 9.27 7.58
C LEU A 356 9.35 10.66 6.94
N ARG A 357 8.58 10.94 5.88
CA ARG A 357 8.52 12.28 5.26
C ARG A 357 7.98 13.34 6.22
N PHE A 358 6.89 13.05 6.93
CA PHE A 358 6.28 14.00 7.89
C PHE A 358 7.27 14.41 8.99
N ARG A 359 8.13 13.48 9.39
CA ARG A 359 9.23 13.71 10.35
C ARG A 359 10.45 14.39 9.72
N LYS A 360 10.41 14.73 8.44
CA LYS A 360 11.50 15.32 7.65
C LYS A 360 12.76 14.44 7.62
N VAL A 361 12.59 13.12 7.77
CA VAL A 361 13.70 12.15 7.71
C VAL A 361 14.09 11.88 6.27
N LEU A 362 13.08 11.73 5.41
CA LEU A 362 13.26 11.49 3.98
C LEU A 362 12.66 12.64 3.17
N PRO A 363 13.32 13.09 2.08
CA PRO A 363 12.76 14.07 1.17
C PRO A 363 11.47 13.57 0.52
N GLY A 364 10.51 14.47 0.30
CA GLY A 364 9.22 14.10 -0.31
C GLY A 364 9.36 13.46 -1.69
N ARG A 365 10.25 13.99 -2.55
CA ARG A 365 10.53 13.42 -3.88
C ARG A 365 11.04 11.99 -3.77
N PHE A 366 11.99 11.73 -2.87
CA PHE A 366 12.53 10.38 -2.66
C PHE A 366 11.43 9.41 -2.23
N THR A 367 10.62 9.77 -1.22
CA THR A 367 9.53 8.89 -0.77
C THR A 367 8.51 8.60 -1.85
N PHE A 368 8.21 9.59 -2.70
CA PHE A 368 7.27 9.41 -3.79
C PHE A 368 7.88 8.61 -4.95
N SER A 369 9.18 8.77 -5.24
CA SER A 369 9.89 7.95 -6.23
C SER A 369 9.94 6.48 -5.83
N VAL A 370 10.15 6.16 -4.54
CA VAL A 370 10.09 4.77 -4.05
C VAL A 370 8.69 4.18 -4.28
N TYR A 371 7.64 4.95 -4.01
CA TYR A 371 6.26 4.52 -4.28
C TYR A 371 5.98 4.34 -5.78
N LEU A 372 6.46 5.25 -6.63
CA LEU A 372 6.37 5.11 -8.08
C LEU A 372 7.12 3.88 -8.59
N LEU A 373 8.29 3.58 -8.02
CA LEU A 373 9.07 2.41 -8.37
C LEU A 373 8.29 1.12 -8.09
N GLN A 374 7.58 1.03 -6.96
CA GLN A 374 6.74 -0.13 -6.66
C GLN A 374 5.57 -0.28 -7.63
N ILE A 375 4.88 0.83 -7.93
CA ILE A 375 3.81 0.81 -8.93
C ILE A 375 4.35 0.40 -10.29
N TYR A 376 5.49 0.95 -10.68
CA TYR A 376 6.14 0.63 -11.95
C TYR A 376 6.56 -0.84 -12.00
N ALA A 377 7.18 -1.38 -10.93
CA ALA A 377 7.57 -2.79 -10.86
C ALA A 377 6.36 -3.73 -11.03
N THR A 378 5.25 -3.36 -10.39
CA THR A 378 3.99 -4.11 -10.52
C THR A 378 3.45 -4.04 -11.95
N PHE A 379 3.62 -2.91 -12.64
CA PHE A 379 3.19 -2.73 -14.02
C PHE A 379 4.14 -3.40 -15.03
N SER A 380 5.45 -3.36 -14.80
CA SER A 380 6.46 -3.99 -15.67
C SER A 380 6.38 -5.52 -15.65
N ALA A 381 5.75 -6.10 -14.64
CA ALA A 381 5.43 -7.50 -14.61
C ALA A 381 4.32 -7.89 -15.62
N LEU A 382 3.50 -6.95 -16.10
CA LEU A 382 2.36 -7.26 -16.96
C LEU A 382 2.73 -7.73 -18.38
N PRO A 383 3.71 -7.15 -19.08
CA PRO A 383 4.21 -7.74 -20.32
C PRO A 383 4.70 -9.18 -20.11
N LEU A 384 5.21 -9.51 -18.92
CA LEU A 384 5.63 -10.88 -18.58
C LEU A 384 4.43 -11.81 -18.36
N ALA A 385 3.23 -11.27 -18.14
CA ALA A 385 1.97 -12.00 -18.04
C ALA A 385 1.26 -12.14 -19.40
N TYR A 386 1.92 -11.82 -20.52
CA TYR A 386 1.27 -11.85 -21.85
C TYR A 386 0.68 -13.22 -22.19
N GLU A 387 1.40 -14.30 -21.90
CA GLU A 387 0.91 -15.67 -22.12
C GLU A 387 -0.33 -15.98 -21.29
N LEU A 388 -0.36 -15.54 -20.02
CA LEU A 388 -1.51 -15.68 -19.14
C LEU A 388 -2.74 -14.93 -19.68
N PHE A 389 -2.55 -13.69 -20.14
CA PHE A 389 -3.62 -12.91 -20.77
C PHE A 389 -4.11 -13.53 -22.08
N GLY A 390 -3.19 -14.07 -22.88
CA GLY A 390 -3.51 -14.76 -24.13
C GLY A 390 -4.30 -16.06 -23.90
N ALA A 391 -4.00 -16.79 -22.82
CA ALA A 391 -4.71 -18.01 -22.46
C ALA A 391 -6.17 -17.75 -22.01
N HIS A 392 -6.44 -16.61 -21.37
CA HIS A 392 -7.78 -16.30 -20.83
C HIS A 392 -8.34 -14.96 -21.35
N LEU A 393 -8.41 -14.81 -22.68
CA LEU A 393 -8.90 -13.59 -23.35
C LEU A 393 -10.33 -13.21 -22.94
N ARG A 394 -11.19 -14.19 -22.61
CA ARG A 394 -12.57 -13.95 -22.16
C ARG A 394 -12.58 -13.17 -20.85
N LEU A 395 -11.73 -13.56 -19.89
CA LEU A 395 -11.56 -12.83 -18.63
C LEU A 395 -10.95 -11.44 -18.85
N CYS A 396 -10.02 -11.29 -19.80
CA CYS A 396 -9.51 -9.96 -20.18
C CYS A 396 -10.65 -9.06 -20.70
N GLY A 397 -11.57 -9.60 -21.50
CA GLY A 397 -12.76 -8.90 -21.99
C GLY A 397 -13.68 -8.45 -20.86
N VAL A 398 -13.95 -9.33 -19.89
CA VAL A 398 -14.75 -9.03 -18.69
C VAL A 398 -14.13 -7.89 -17.86
N CYS A 399 -12.83 -7.96 -17.60
CA CYS A 399 -12.12 -6.93 -16.85
C CYS A 399 -11.98 -5.62 -17.63
N GLY A 400 -11.80 -5.67 -18.95
CA GLY A 400 -11.84 -4.53 -19.85
C GLY A 400 -13.19 -3.83 -19.84
N ALA A 401 -14.30 -4.58 -19.89
CA ALA A 401 -15.65 -4.05 -19.74
C ALA A 401 -15.84 -3.37 -18.37
N GLY A 402 -15.29 -3.95 -17.30
CA GLY A 402 -15.31 -3.36 -15.96
C GLY A 402 -14.55 -2.03 -15.88
N LEU A 403 -13.39 -1.96 -16.54
CA LEU A 403 -12.60 -0.75 -16.67
C LEU A 403 -13.37 0.34 -17.41
N LEU A 404 -13.97 0.02 -18.55
CA LEU A 404 -14.81 0.94 -19.33
C LEU A 404 -16.03 1.42 -18.53
N ALA A 405 -16.71 0.49 -17.85
CA ALA A 405 -17.80 0.80 -16.95
C ALA A 405 -17.36 1.79 -15.85
N ASN A 406 -16.11 1.72 -15.38
CA ASN A 406 -15.62 2.62 -14.32
C ASN A 406 -15.38 4.03 -14.87
N MET A 407 -14.90 4.09 -16.11
CA MET A 407 -14.66 5.35 -16.80
C MET A 407 -15.95 6.16 -17.02
N THR A 408 -17.12 5.51 -17.07
CA THR A 408 -18.42 6.21 -17.11
C THR A 408 -18.73 7.00 -15.84
N ARG A 409 -18.07 6.68 -14.71
CA ARG A 409 -18.33 7.23 -13.37
C ARG A 409 -19.76 7.04 -12.85
N ARG A 410 -20.55 6.20 -13.51
CA ARG A 410 -21.94 5.88 -13.17
C ARG A 410 -21.98 4.66 -12.25
N LYS A 411 -22.55 4.83 -11.05
CA LYS A 411 -22.59 3.77 -10.02
C LYS A 411 -23.46 2.59 -10.45
N ASP A 412 -24.59 2.87 -11.06
CA ASP A 412 -25.52 1.89 -11.64
C ASP A 412 -24.85 1.01 -12.71
N VAL A 413 -24.03 1.60 -13.58
CA VAL A 413 -23.27 0.84 -14.59
C VAL A 413 -22.23 -0.08 -13.94
N GLN A 414 -21.54 0.38 -12.88
CA GLN A 414 -20.62 -0.46 -12.11
C GLN A 414 -21.32 -1.60 -11.37
N VAL A 415 -22.50 -1.33 -10.79
CA VAL A 415 -23.33 -2.37 -10.15
C VAL A 415 -23.76 -3.41 -11.18
N ALA A 416 -24.23 -2.97 -12.35
CA ALA A 416 -24.64 -3.87 -13.43
C ALA A 416 -23.46 -4.75 -13.88
N TRP A 417 -22.28 -4.17 -14.14
CA TRP A 417 -21.08 -4.94 -14.48
C TRP A 417 -20.74 -5.97 -13.39
N THR A 418 -20.80 -5.56 -12.12
CA THR A 418 -20.51 -6.44 -10.97
C THR A 418 -21.45 -7.65 -10.94
N VAL A 419 -22.75 -7.42 -11.05
CA VAL A 419 -23.78 -8.47 -11.01
C VAL A 419 -23.66 -9.38 -12.23
N CYS A 420 -23.52 -8.82 -13.44
CA CYS A 420 -23.35 -9.62 -14.66
C CYS A 420 -22.08 -10.47 -14.58
N THR A 421 -20.97 -9.91 -14.13
CA THR A 421 -19.69 -10.63 -13.98
C THR A 421 -19.84 -11.78 -12.98
N MET A 422 -20.46 -11.54 -11.83
CA MET A 422 -20.74 -12.58 -10.83
C MET A 422 -21.58 -13.72 -11.42
N VAL A 423 -22.66 -13.40 -12.15
CA VAL A 423 -23.51 -14.41 -12.80
C VAL A 423 -22.73 -15.20 -13.86
N LEU A 424 -21.96 -14.51 -14.71
CA LEU A 424 -21.17 -15.14 -15.76
C LEU A 424 -20.12 -16.10 -15.17
N LEU A 425 -19.34 -15.67 -14.18
CA LEU A 425 -18.26 -16.50 -13.62
C LEU A 425 -18.78 -17.64 -12.75
N CYS A 426 -20.01 -17.55 -12.24
CA CYS A 426 -20.67 -18.66 -11.56
C CYS A 426 -21.43 -19.59 -12.52
N TRP A 427 -21.51 -19.27 -13.82
CA TRP A 427 -22.26 -20.06 -14.79
C TRP A 427 -21.40 -21.25 -15.27
N PRO A 428 -21.82 -22.51 -15.02
CA PRO A 428 -20.99 -23.68 -15.33
C PRO A 428 -20.83 -23.96 -16.83
N GLY A 429 -21.67 -23.36 -17.68
CA GLY A 429 -21.65 -23.58 -19.13
C GLY A 429 -20.65 -22.72 -19.92
N ILE A 430 -19.80 -21.93 -19.26
CA ILE A 430 -18.78 -21.10 -19.91
C ILE A 430 -17.40 -21.69 -19.65
N GLU A 431 -16.70 -22.02 -20.73
CA GLU A 431 -15.26 -22.33 -20.71
C GLU A 431 -14.48 -21.01 -20.65
N TRP A 432 -13.60 -20.83 -19.65
CA TRP A 432 -13.06 -19.51 -19.28
C TRP A 432 -11.62 -19.24 -19.73
#